data_AF-A0A1S8LED6-F1
#
_entry.id   AF-A0A1S8LED6-F1
#
_cell.length_a   1.000
_cell.length_b   1.000
_cell.length_c   1.000
_cell.angle_alpha   90.00
_cell.angle_beta   90.00
_cell.angle_gamma   90.00
#
_symmetry.space_group_name_H-M   'P 1'
#
loop_
_entity.id
_entity.type
_entity.pdbx_description
1 polymer ?
#
loop_
_entity_poly.entity_id
_entity_poly.type
_entity_poly.pdbx_seq_one_letter_code
_entity_poly.pdbx_strand_id
1 'polypeptide(L)'
;MKNKKHSNTIIKLEECKFLGKGHGGSVYLMPDNRVVKIFKNPNSCKEEYHILKKLGDNPYFPKPYEFHNHYMIREYIDGINISDYITQNGCSEKLILELIYFLEYIKNAGFKKVDVRFVHVFIENNSKLRVIDPRRSFTEKLKTPYHLISDLEHYGCIDLFWRILKYEKPDLYKKWH
;
A
#
# COMPACT_ATOMS: atom_id res chain seq x y z
N MET A 1 35.80 5.07 4.51
CA MET A 1 34.70 4.08 4.59
C MET A 1 34.19 4.05 6.03
N LYS A 2 32.97 4.54 6.31
CA LYS A 2 32.43 4.54 7.69
C LYS A 2 31.75 3.21 7.95
N ASN A 3 32.32 2.40 8.85
CA ASN A 3 31.70 1.21 9.42
C ASN A 3 30.33 1.58 10.02
N LYS A 4 29.24 1.19 9.36
CA LYS A 4 27.90 1.21 9.98
C LYS A 4 27.92 0.14 11.07
N LYS A 5 27.93 0.57 12.34
CA LYS A 5 27.56 -0.29 13.47
C LYS A 5 26.22 -0.95 13.13
N HIS A 6 26.20 -2.26 12.93
CA HIS A 6 24.95 -3.00 12.96
C HIS A 6 24.44 -2.95 14.41
N SER A 7 23.56 -1.99 14.68
CA SER A 7 22.71 -2.02 15.86
C SER A 7 21.84 -3.26 15.73
N ASN A 8 22.03 -4.25 16.61
CA ASN A 8 21.11 -5.38 16.69
C ASN A 8 19.80 -4.87 17.29
N THR A 9 18.78 -4.69 16.46
CA THR A 9 17.43 -4.38 16.93
C THR A 9 16.82 -5.63 17.53
N ILE A 10 16.65 -5.64 18.85
CA ILE A 10 15.94 -6.69 19.57
C ILE A 10 14.46 -6.32 19.59
N ILE A 11 13.61 -7.20 19.07
CA ILE A 11 12.16 -7.03 19.05
C ILE A 11 11.55 -7.97 20.08
N LYS A 12 10.98 -7.39 21.13
CA LYS A 12 10.19 -8.10 22.14
C LYS A 12 8.72 -8.08 21.71
N LEU A 13 8.24 -9.19 21.16
CA LEU A 13 6.89 -9.25 20.59
C LEU A 13 5.80 -9.15 21.65
N GLU A 14 6.10 -9.53 22.89
CA GLU A 14 5.23 -9.40 24.06
C GLU A 14 4.94 -7.93 24.42
N GLU A 15 5.83 -7.01 24.05
CA GLU A 15 5.63 -5.56 24.22
C GLU A 15 4.92 -4.93 23.01
N CYS A 16 4.66 -5.70 21.95
CA CYS A 16 4.06 -5.20 20.71
C CYS A 16 2.55 -5.48 20.65
N LYS A 17 1.78 -4.53 20.13
CA LYS A 17 0.35 -4.72 19.85
C LYS A 17 0.15 -5.44 18.52
N PHE A 18 -0.56 -6.56 18.50
CA PHE A 18 -0.93 -7.24 17.26
C PHE A 18 -1.88 -6.37 16.42
N LEU A 19 -1.51 -6.13 15.16
CA LEU A 19 -2.32 -5.35 14.21
C LEU A 19 -3.09 -6.24 13.23
N GLY A 20 -2.55 -7.41 12.90
CA GLY A 20 -3.22 -8.33 11.99
C GLY A 20 -2.30 -9.41 11.41
N LYS A 21 -2.91 -10.38 10.73
CA LYS A 21 -2.21 -11.47 10.05
C LYS A 21 -2.86 -11.70 8.70
N GLY A 22 -2.04 -11.76 7.66
CA GLY A 22 -2.47 -12.07 6.30
C GLY A 22 -1.73 -13.27 5.73
N HIS A 23 -1.84 -13.45 4.42
CA HIS A 23 -1.16 -14.53 3.71
C HIS A 23 0.37 -14.47 3.91
N GLY A 24 0.94 -13.26 3.85
CA GLY A 24 2.38 -13.02 3.87
C GLY A 24 3.05 -13.07 5.25
N GLY A 25 2.29 -13.00 6.34
CA GLY A 25 2.87 -12.83 7.67
C GLY A 25 1.94 -12.17 8.69
N SER A 26 2.49 -11.87 9.86
CA SER A 26 1.84 -11.11 10.93
C SER A 26 2.47 -9.73 11.09
N VAL A 27 1.68 -8.77 11.58
CA VAL A 27 2.05 -7.36 11.72
C VAL A 27 1.78 -6.93 13.15
N TYR A 28 2.75 -6.24 13.76
CA TYR A 28 2.67 -5.74 15.13
C TYR A 28 3.14 -4.29 15.19
N LEU A 29 2.52 -3.50 16.05
CA LEU A 29 2.93 -2.16 16.42
C LEU A 29 3.87 -2.24 17.62
N MET A 30 5.07 -1.69 17.47
CA MET A 30 6.10 -1.60 18.50
C MET A 30 5.82 -0.41 19.44
N PRO A 31 6.35 -0.41 20.68
CA PRO A 31 6.18 0.69 21.65
C PRO A 31 6.65 2.07 21.16
N ASP A 32 7.54 2.11 20.18
CA ASP A 32 8.07 3.35 19.59
C ASP A 32 7.31 3.80 18.33
N ASN A 33 6.08 3.32 18.15
CA ASN A 33 5.19 3.63 17.01
C ASN A 33 5.73 3.19 15.64
N ARG A 34 6.65 2.23 15.60
CA ARG A 34 7.06 1.55 14.36
C ARG A 34 6.30 0.24 14.19
N VAL A 35 6.21 -0.24 12.96
CA VAL A 35 5.61 -1.55 12.65
C VAL A 35 6.68 -2.57 12.39
N VAL A 36 6.60 -3.72 13.06
CA VAL A 36 7.29 -4.95 12.67
C VAL A 36 6.33 -5.85 11.90
N LYS A 37 6.70 -6.20 10.67
CA LYS A 37 6.04 -7.24 9.87
C LYS A 37 6.93 -8.48 9.87
N ILE A 38 6.41 -9.59 10.39
CA ILE A 38 7.07 -10.90 10.40
C ILE A 38 6.51 -11.72 9.23
N PHE A 39 7.36 -12.01 8.27
CA PHE A 39 7.06 -12.73 7.04
C PHE A 39 7.24 -14.23 7.20
N LYS A 40 6.37 -15.00 6.54
CA LYS A 40 6.54 -16.45 6.43
C LYS A 40 7.75 -16.83 5.54
N ASN A 41 8.04 -16.02 4.51
CA ASN A 41 9.11 -16.25 3.56
C ASN A 41 10.12 -15.07 3.59
N PRO A 42 11.41 -15.33 3.81
CA PRO A 42 12.42 -14.27 3.94
C PRO A 42 12.73 -13.58 2.60
N ASN A 43 12.57 -14.27 1.46
CA ASN A 43 12.70 -13.64 0.14
C ASN A 43 11.60 -12.60 -0.08
N SER A 44 10.36 -12.89 0.34
CA SER A 44 9.27 -11.91 0.28
C SER A 44 9.53 -10.68 1.15
N CYS A 45 10.15 -10.86 2.32
CA CYS A 45 10.57 -9.75 3.18
C CYS A 45 11.59 -8.86 2.47
N LYS A 46 12.65 -9.48 1.93
CA LYS A 46 13.73 -8.81 1.19
C LYS A 46 13.20 -8.06 -0.04
N GLU A 47 12.32 -8.68 -0.82
CA GLU A 47 11.71 -8.06 -2.00
C GLU A 47 10.88 -6.83 -1.64
N GLU A 48 9.99 -6.93 -0.64
CA GLU A 48 9.16 -5.81 -0.20
C GLU A 48 10.01 -4.64 0.31
N TYR A 49 11.03 -4.93 1.12
CA TYR A 49 11.97 -3.91 1.59
C TYR A 49 12.67 -3.19 0.44
N HIS A 50 13.17 -3.93 -0.56
CA HIS A 50 13.85 -3.32 -1.71
C HIS A 50 12.90 -2.50 -2.59
N ILE A 51 11.65 -2.93 -2.75
CA ILE A 51 10.61 -2.16 -3.44
C ILE A 51 10.38 -0.83 -2.71
N LEU A 52 10.10 -0.88 -1.40
CA LEU A 52 9.87 0.32 -0.59
C LEU A 52 11.08 1.25 -0.60
N LYS A 53 12.30 0.70 -0.55
CA LYS A 53 13.53 1.49 -0.60
C LYS A 53 13.73 2.17 -1.95
N LYS A 54 13.37 1.51 -3.06
CA LYS A 54 13.42 2.09 -4.41
C LYS A 54 12.41 3.23 -4.58
N LEU A 55 11.25 3.11 -3.95
CA LEU A 55 10.20 4.14 -3.98
C LEU A 55 10.58 5.40 -3.18
N GLY A 56 11.58 5.31 -2.31
CA GLY A 56 12.12 6.44 -1.55
C GLY A 56 11.10 7.00 -0.56
N ASP A 57 11.20 8.31 -0.28
CA ASP A 57 10.32 9.04 0.65
C ASP A 57 8.99 9.47 -0.02
N ASN A 58 8.42 8.60 -0.86
CA ASN A 58 7.13 8.88 -1.50
C ASN A 58 5.96 8.85 -0.48
N PRO A 59 4.95 9.74 -0.63
CA PRO A 59 3.85 9.86 0.31
C PRO A 59 2.89 8.66 0.34
N TYR A 60 2.80 7.85 -0.72
CA TYR A 60 1.83 6.75 -0.78
C TYR A 60 2.25 5.51 0.01
N PHE A 61 3.54 5.26 0.22
CA PHE A 61 4.03 4.00 0.79
C PHE A 61 4.64 4.23 2.19
N PRO A 62 4.67 3.20 3.06
CA PRO A 62 5.35 3.30 4.34
C PRO A 62 6.87 3.34 4.14
N LYS A 63 7.55 4.21 4.88
CA LYS A 63 9.01 4.24 4.89
C LYS A 63 9.59 2.95 5.50
N PRO A 64 10.46 2.22 4.77
CA PRO A 64 11.16 1.07 5.34
C PRO A 64 12.37 1.55 6.16
N TYR A 65 12.54 1.04 7.38
CA TYR A 65 13.68 1.40 8.22
C TYR A 65 14.80 0.35 8.13
N GLU A 66 14.44 -0.92 8.31
CA GLU A 66 15.38 -2.04 8.28
C GLU A 66 14.67 -3.36 8.00
N PHE A 67 15.42 -4.36 7.54
CA PHE A 67 14.94 -5.73 7.43
C PHE A 67 16.02 -6.71 7.86
N HIS A 68 15.61 -7.84 8.40
CA HIS A 68 16.50 -8.93 8.77
C HIS A 68 15.77 -10.27 8.59
N ASN A 69 16.21 -11.05 7.61
CA ASN A 69 15.67 -12.36 7.27
C ASN A 69 14.12 -12.35 7.16
N HIS A 70 13.41 -12.80 8.19
CA HIS A 70 11.96 -12.90 8.24
C HIS A 70 11.23 -11.64 8.69
N TYR A 71 11.88 -10.57 9.12
CA TYR A 71 11.16 -9.37 9.57
C TYR A 71 11.64 -8.08 8.94
N MET A 72 10.71 -7.13 8.81
CA MET A 72 10.97 -5.76 8.37
C MET A 72 10.34 -4.80 9.37
N ILE A 73 11.09 -3.76 9.73
CA ILE A 73 10.60 -2.62 10.50
C ILE A 73 10.35 -1.46 9.55
N ARG A 74 9.15 -0.88 9.61
CA ARG A 74 8.69 0.22 8.75
C ARG A 74 7.80 1.21 9.50
N GLU A 75 7.48 2.31 8.84
CA GLU A 75 6.52 3.31 9.29
C GLU A 75 5.15 2.67 9.61
N TYR A 76 4.56 3.11 10.72
CA TYR A 76 3.16 2.85 11.03
C TYR A 76 2.25 3.79 10.23
N ILE A 77 1.21 3.22 9.61
CA ILE A 77 0.19 3.97 8.90
C ILE A 77 -1.01 4.09 9.83
N ASP A 78 -1.25 5.29 10.32
CA ASP A 78 -2.35 5.59 11.25
C ASP A 78 -3.57 6.09 10.46
N GLY A 79 -4.12 5.18 9.65
CA GLY A 79 -5.28 5.44 8.81
C GLY A 79 -6.35 4.37 8.96
N ILE A 80 -7.55 4.67 8.51
CA ILE A 80 -8.64 3.68 8.43
C ILE A 80 -8.60 2.97 7.07
N ASN A 81 -9.02 1.69 7.01
CA ASN A 81 -9.05 1.00 5.72
C ASN A 81 -10.04 1.70 4.78
N ILE A 82 -9.73 1.78 3.48
CA ILE A 82 -10.58 2.48 2.50
C ILE A 82 -12.01 1.92 2.46
N SER A 83 -12.18 0.60 2.68
CA SER A 83 -13.49 -0.03 2.76
C SER A 83 -14.32 0.53 3.91
N ASP A 84 -13.71 0.64 5.10
CA ASP A 84 -14.36 1.22 6.27
C ASP A 84 -14.63 2.72 6.06
N TYR A 85 -13.69 3.43 5.43
CA TYR A 85 -13.85 4.85 5.08
C TYR A 85 -15.06 5.07 4.17
N ILE A 86 -15.17 4.31 3.08
CA ILE A 86 -16.29 4.42 2.14
C ILE A 86 -17.60 4.03 2.82
N THR A 87 -17.59 3.00 3.67
CA THR A 87 -18.79 2.58 4.41
C THR A 87 -19.29 3.68 5.36
N GLN A 88 -18.38 4.41 6.01
CA GLN A 88 -18.72 5.47 6.97
C GLN A 88 -19.05 6.81 6.32
N ASN A 89 -18.37 7.17 5.24
CA ASN A 89 -18.39 8.53 4.67
C ASN A 89 -18.96 8.60 3.24
N GLY A 90 -19.22 7.45 2.62
CA GLY A 90 -19.56 7.36 1.21
C GLY A 90 -18.36 7.53 0.28
N CYS A 91 -18.61 7.26 -1.00
CA CYS A 91 -17.62 7.46 -2.06
C CYS A 91 -17.61 8.92 -2.51
N SER A 92 -16.46 9.60 -2.40
CA SER A 92 -16.32 11.00 -2.78
C SER A 92 -15.43 11.17 -4.01
N GLU A 93 -15.64 12.26 -4.75
CA GLU A 93 -14.80 12.63 -5.89
C GLU A 93 -13.32 12.77 -5.49
N LYS A 94 -13.04 13.41 -4.34
CA LYS A 94 -11.68 13.53 -3.80
C LYS A 94 -11.01 12.17 -3.58
N LEU A 95 -11.73 11.19 -3.03
CA LEU A 95 -11.19 9.84 -2.82
C LEU A 95 -10.86 9.15 -4.14
N ILE A 96 -11.75 9.29 -5.14
CA ILE A 96 -11.53 8.73 -6.47
C ILE A 96 -10.34 9.38 -7.18
N LEU A 97 -10.20 10.71 -7.07
CA LEU A 97 -9.04 11.43 -7.61
C LEU A 97 -7.73 10.93 -7.00
N GLU A 98 -7.67 10.77 -5.68
CA GLU A 98 -6.50 10.21 -4.99
C GLU A 98 -6.16 8.79 -5.47
N LEU A 99 -7.16 7.94 -5.70
CA LEU A 99 -6.95 6.61 -6.29
C LEU A 99 -6.38 6.69 -7.71
N ILE A 100 -6.90 7.58 -8.55
CA ILE A 100 -6.41 7.77 -9.93
C ILE A 100 -4.96 8.27 -9.91
N TYR A 101 -4.64 9.27 -9.08
CA TYR A 101 -3.29 9.79 -8.94
C TYR A 101 -2.31 8.74 -8.41
N PHE A 102 -2.76 7.88 -7.49
CA PHE A 102 -1.97 6.72 -7.05
C PHE A 102 -1.67 5.75 -8.21
N LEU A 103 -2.67 5.41 -9.04
CA LEU A 103 -2.47 4.51 -10.19
C LEU A 103 -1.48 5.10 -11.21
N GLU A 104 -1.56 6.40 -11.47
CA GLU A 104 -0.60 7.10 -12.33
C GLU A 104 0.80 7.09 -11.73
N TYR A 105 0.91 7.35 -10.43
CA TYR A 105 2.18 7.30 -9.73
C TYR A 105 2.87 5.94 -9.89
N ILE A 106 2.17 4.84 -9.59
CA ILE A 106 2.78 3.50 -9.68
C ILE A 106 3.16 3.15 -11.13
N LYS A 107 2.33 3.56 -12.11
CA LYS A 107 2.65 3.41 -13.54
C LYS A 107 3.96 4.13 -13.89
N ASN A 108 4.11 5.38 -13.46
CA ASN A 108 5.30 6.19 -13.72
C ASN A 108 6.54 5.70 -12.95
N ALA A 109 6.34 5.10 -11.77
CA ALA A 109 7.39 4.43 -11.00
C ALA A 109 7.86 3.09 -11.64
N GLY A 110 7.29 2.72 -12.78
CA GLY A 110 7.67 1.53 -13.56
C GLY A 110 7.02 0.24 -13.08
N PHE A 111 5.91 0.33 -12.33
CA PHE A 111 5.14 -0.85 -11.93
C PHE A 111 4.51 -1.46 -13.18
N LYS A 112 4.70 -2.76 -13.39
CA LYS A 112 4.07 -3.49 -14.50
C LYS A 112 2.59 -3.74 -14.23
N LYS A 113 2.25 -3.92 -12.95
CA LYS A 113 0.89 -4.08 -12.45
C LYS A 113 0.39 -2.74 -11.93
N VAL A 114 -0.39 -2.04 -12.75
CA VAL A 114 -1.10 -0.83 -12.34
C VAL A 114 -2.44 -1.28 -11.78
N ASP A 115 -2.47 -1.57 -10.49
CA ASP A 115 -3.62 -2.13 -9.78
C ASP A 115 -3.40 -2.00 -8.26
N VAL A 116 -4.49 -2.07 -7.49
CA VAL A 116 -4.44 -2.08 -6.02
C VAL A 116 -5.67 -2.78 -5.47
N ARG A 117 -5.54 -3.36 -4.28
CA ARG A 117 -6.67 -3.95 -3.54
C ARG A 117 -6.99 -3.11 -2.33
N PHE A 118 -8.28 -2.87 -2.06
CA PHE A 118 -8.74 -2.06 -0.92
C PHE A 118 -8.22 -2.56 0.42
N VAL A 119 -8.01 -3.88 0.59
CA VAL A 119 -7.39 -4.48 1.79
C VAL A 119 -5.98 -3.96 2.10
N HIS A 120 -5.32 -3.31 1.13
CA HIS A 120 -3.99 -2.71 1.30
C HIS A 120 -4.02 -1.18 1.29
N VAL A 121 -5.18 -0.55 1.09
CA VAL A 121 -5.34 0.90 1.01
C VAL A 121 -5.92 1.43 2.31
N PHE A 122 -5.27 2.46 2.83
CA PHE A 122 -5.62 3.15 4.06
C PHE A 122 -5.75 4.64 3.80
N ILE A 123 -6.69 5.28 4.47
CA ILE A 123 -6.96 6.71 4.39
C ILE A 123 -6.56 7.33 5.72
N GLU A 124 -5.51 8.14 5.70
CA GLU A 124 -5.10 8.98 6.83
C GLU A 124 -5.94 10.27 6.86
N ASN A 125 -5.75 11.06 7.91
CA ASN A 125 -6.34 12.39 8.05
C ASN A 125 -6.18 13.23 6.76
N ASN A 126 -7.18 14.06 6.46
CA ASN A 126 -7.28 14.86 5.23
C ASN A 126 -7.43 14.06 3.92
N SER A 127 -7.91 12.81 3.98
CA SER A 127 -8.12 11.93 2.82
C SER A 127 -6.83 11.50 2.12
N LYS A 128 -5.70 11.50 2.83
CA LYS A 128 -4.41 11.09 2.26
C LYS A 128 -4.38 9.58 2.08
N LEU A 129 -4.21 9.12 0.85
CA LEU A 129 -4.15 7.70 0.51
C LEU A 129 -2.77 7.11 0.83
N ARG A 130 -2.76 5.98 1.55
CA ARG A 130 -1.56 5.18 1.88
C ARG A 130 -1.77 3.73 1.45
N VAL A 131 -0.72 3.06 0.98
CA VAL A 131 -0.74 1.65 0.56
C VAL A 131 0.36 0.89 1.29
N ILE A 132 0.00 -0.18 2.01
CA ILE A 132 0.94 -0.89 2.89
C ILE A 132 1.67 -2.07 2.25
N ASP A 133 1.23 -2.56 1.08
CA ASP A 133 1.81 -3.74 0.44
C ASP A 133 1.95 -3.55 -1.08
N PRO A 134 3.14 -3.16 -1.56
CA PRO A 134 3.41 -2.98 -2.99
C PRO A 134 3.88 -4.27 -3.69
N ARG A 135 3.78 -5.45 -3.06
CA ARG A 135 4.37 -6.69 -3.61
C ARG A 135 3.71 -7.13 -4.91
N ARG A 136 4.47 -7.87 -5.72
CA ARG A 136 4.10 -8.41 -7.06
C ARG A 136 3.81 -7.35 -8.12
N SER A 137 4.08 -6.09 -7.85
CA SER A 137 3.73 -5.04 -8.81
C SER A 137 4.69 -4.86 -9.99
N PHE A 138 5.86 -5.51 -9.96
CA PHE A 138 6.88 -5.41 -11.03
C PHE A 138 6.97 -6.66 -11.92
N THR A 139 6.22 -7.73 -11.62
CA THR A 139 6.34 -9.03 -12.30
C THR A 139 5.17 -9.33 -13.23
N GLU A 140 3.95 -8.94 -12.87
CA GLU A 140 2.74 -9.20 -13.65
C GLU A 140 2.29 -7.95 -14.40
N LYS A 141 1.92 -8.08 -15.68
CA LYS A 141 1.30 -7.00 -16.46
C LYS A 141 -0.21 -7.25 -16.52
N LEU A 142 -0.99 -6.30 -16.02
CA LEU A 142 -2.44 -6.31 -16.19
C LEU A 142 -2.85 -5.33 -17.29
N LYS A 143 -3.88 -5.72 -18.07
CA LYS A 143 -4.48 -4.82 -19.08
C LYS A 143 -5.31 -3.72 -18.42
N THR A 144 -5.97 -4.05 -17.31
CA THR A 144 -6.88 -3.19 -16.52
C THR A 144 -6.67 -3.44 -15.02
N PRO A 145 -6.92 -2.47 -14.12
CA PRO A 145 -6.82 -2.65 -12.67
C PRO A 145 -8.00 -3.48 -12.13
N TYR A 146 -7.99 -4.79 -12.44
CA TYR A 146 -9.11 -5.69 -12.16
C TYR A 146 -9.53 -5.73 -10.69
N HIS A 147 -8.56 -5.77 -9.75
CA HIS A 147 -8.92 -5.86 -8.33
C HIS A 147 -9.53 -4.55 -7.85
N LEU A 148 -8.97 -3.41 -8.26
CA LEU A 148 -9.55 -2.12 -7.93
C LEU A 148 -10.98 -1.99 -8.48
N ILE A 149 -11.22 -2.37 -9.73
CA ILE A 149 -12.56 -2.32 -10.35
C ILE A 149 -13.53 -3.19 -9.55
N SER A 150 -13.15 -4.42 -9.23
CA SER A 150 -13.99 -5.33 -8.44
C SER A 150 -14.30 -4.78 -7.04
N ASP A 151 -13.31 -4.17 -6.38
CA ASP A 151 -13.50 -3.53 -5.07
C ASP A 151 -14.43 -2.30 -5.21
N LEU A 152 -14.24 -1.46 -6.23
CA LEU A 152 -15.09 -0.29 -6.49
C LEU A 152 -16.55 -0.67 -6.79
N GLU A 153 -16.78 -1.74 -7.56
CA GLU A 153 -18.11 -2.29 -7.82
C GLU A 153 -18.78 -2.74 -6.52
N HIS A 154 -18.04 -3.50 -5.69
CA HIS A 154 -18.54 -4.00 -4.42
C HIS A 154 -18.98 -2.87 -3.46
N TYR A 155 -18.25 -1.76 -3.44
CA TYR A 155 -18.56 -0.60 -2.60
C TYR A 155 -19.43 0.47 -3.30
N GLY A 156 -19.99 0.19 -4.49
CA GLY A 156 -20.89 1.12 -5.19
C GLY A 156 -20.20 2.40 -5.72
N CYS A 157 -18.88 2.38 -5.86
CA CYS A 157 -18.06 3.52 -6.30
C CYS A 157 -17.79 3.56 -7.81
N ILE A 158 -18.13 2.49 -8.54
CA ILE A 158 -17.62 2.27 -9.90
C ILE A 158 -18.09 3.32 -10.92
N ASP A 159 -19.35 3.74 -10.88
CA ASP A 159 -19.88 4.75 -11.82
C ASP A 159 -19.20 6.11 -11.62
N LEU A 160 -18.97 6.48 -10.36
CA LEU A 160 -18.24 7.70 -10.01
C LEU A 160 -16.80 7.63 -10.49
N PHE A 161 -16.13 6.47 -10.30
CA PHE A 161 -14.78 6.23 -10.79
C PHE A 161 -14.68 6.43 -12.30
N TRP A 162 -15.55 5.79 -13.08
CA TRP A 162 -15.52 5.89 -14.54
C TRP A 162 -15.80 7.31 -15.03
N ARG A 163 -16.76 8.01 -14.41
CA ARG A 163 -17.06 9.40 -14.76
C ARG A 163 -15.84 10.32 -14.55
N ILE A 164 -15.19 10.22 -13.40
CA ILE A 164 -14.01 11.05 -13.08
C ILE A 164 -12.83 10.65 -13.96
N LEU A 165 -12.58 9.35 -14.14
CA LEU A 165 -11.49 8.87 -15.00
C LEU A 165 -11.64 9.36 -16.44
N LYS A 166 -12.87 9.37 -16.98
CA LYS A 166 -13.15 9.88 -18.33
C LYS A 166 -12.79 11.36 -18.48
N TYR A 167 -13.05 12.15 -17.45
CA TYR A 167 -12.78 13.59 -17.44
C TYR A 167 -11.29 13.89 -17.23
N GLU A 168 -10.69 13.31 -16.19
CA GLU A 168 -9.32 13.59 -15.77
C GLU A 168 -8.26 12.90 -16.64
N LYS A 169 -8.54 11.67 -17.07
CA LYS A 169 -7.59 10.79 -17.77
C LYS A 169 -8.28 10.00 -18.89
N PRO A 170 -8.80 10.68 -19.94
CA PRO A 170 -9.54 10.04 -21.01
C PRO A 170 -8.79 8.89 -21.70
N ASP A 171 -7.46 8.95 -21.75
CA ASP A 171 -6.63 7.88 -22.32
C ASP A 171 -6.61 6.60 -21.45
N LEU A 172 -6.62 6.76 -20.12
CA LEU A 172 -6.74 5.61 -19.21
C LEU A 172 -8.16 5.05 -19.25
N TYR A 173 -9.17 5.93 -19.33
CA TYR A 173 -10.56 5.52 -19.50
C TYR A 173 -10.73 4.63 -20.74
N LYS A 174 -10.35 5.12 -21.94
CA LYS A 174 -10.45 4.34 -23.20
C LYS A 174 -9.72 3.00 -23.17
N LYS A 175 -8.70 2.89 -22.33
CA LYS A 175 -7.90 1.66 -22.20
C LYS A 175 -8.58 0.63 -21.30
N TRP A 176 -9.37 1.08 -20.32
CA TRP A 176 -9.90 0.25 -19.26
C TRP A 176 -11.43 0.04 -19.35
N HIS A 177 -12.14 0.88 -20.12
CA HIS A 177 -13.59 0.91 -20.30
C HIS A 177 -13.93 1.35 -21.74
#